data_AF-A0A7K4ABM4-F1
#
_entry.id   AF-A0A7K4ABM4-F1
#
_cell.length_a   1.000
_cell.length_b   1.000
_cell.length_c   1.000
_cell.angle_alpha   90.00
_cell.angle_beta   90.00
_cell.angle_gamma   90.00
#
_symmetry.space_group_name_H-M   'P 1'
#
loop_
_entity.id
_entity.type
_entity.pdbx_description
1 polymer ?
#
loop_
_entity_poly.entity_id
_entity_poly.type
_entity_poly.pdbx_seq_one_letter_code
_entity_poly.pdbx_strand_id
1 'polypeptide(L)'
;PASERREYISTDKIVEAVREGVERINGNIDFITFMGRGEPTLASNLEEVVKAIRFFWRGRIALITNGSLFNVPEVRNAAMWFDVVAPTVAAGDEKTYRRIHHPARNCSLALTIKSLRTFRKEFNGEIWAEVMLVRDVNDSLSSINAIKNVLKEINPDKVHITTPIRPPSEGDILPPTEESFALAMDVLKGAVDLSNPEGSFLPEGSIQHLLDVAANHPLREDQAITILSPMPVSEAKTMLNRLVAEGILEKLEHENITFYRTLAR
;
A
#
# COMPACT_ATOMS: atom_id res chain seq x y z
N PRO A 1 -14.52 -11.18 -2.54
CA PRO A 1 -13.23 -10.65 -3.06
C PRO A 1 -13.07 -10.99 -4.53
N ALA A 2 -12.83 -9.98 -5.39
CA ALA A 2 -12.63 -10.17 -6.81
C ALA A 2 -11.37 -11.03 -7.05
N SER A 3 -11.57 -12.26 -7.51
CA SER A 3 -10.50 -13.24 -7.75
C SER A 3 -10.10 -13.32 -9.22
N GLU A 4 -10.67 -12.46 -10.07
CA GLU A 4 -10.51 -12.54 -11.51
C GLU A 4 -9.64 -11.41 -12.03
N ARG A 5 -8.63 -11.78 -12.82
CA ARG A 5 -7.82 -10.81 -13.55
C ARG A 5 -8.63 -10.27 -14.73
N ARG A 6 -8.86 -8.96 -14.74
CA ARG A 6 -9.59 -8.26 -15.81
C ARG A 6 -9.15 -6.80 -15.88
N GLU A 7 -9.59 -6.09 -16.91
CA GLU A 7 -9.41 -4.66 -17.01
C GLU A 7 -10.44 -3.97 -16.11
N TYR A 8 -9.97 -3.30 -15.06
CA TYR A 8 -10.83 -2.56 -14.12
C TYR A 8 -10.94 -1.07 -14.52
N ILE A 9 -9.85 -0.52 -15.04
CA ILE A 9 -9.74 0.84 -15.56
C ILE A 9 -8.94 0.74 -16.85
N SER A 10 -9.37 1.45 -17.88
CA SER A 10 -8.70 1.39 -19.18
C SER A 10 -7.29 1.94 -19.15
N THR A 11 -6.43 1.34 -19.96
CA THR A 11 -5.01 1.71 -20.08
C THR A 11 -4.86 3.21 -20.33
N ASP A 12 -5.64 3.75 -21.28
CA ASP A 12 -5.62 5.18 -21.64
C ASP A 12 -5.96 6.09 -20.46
N LYS A 13 -6.96 5.73 -19.64
CA LYS A 13 -7.37 6.53 -18.48
C LYS A 13 -6.26 6.60 -17.44
N ILE A 14 -5.59 5.49 -17.16
CA ILE A 14 -4.50 5.45 -16.17
C ILE A 14 -3.30 6.24 -16.71
N VAL A 15 -2.94 6.01 -17.98
CA VAL A 15 -1.80 6.66 -18.63
C VAL A 15 -1.98 8.18 -18.65
N GLU A 16 -3.18 8.66 -18.99
CA GLU A 16 -3.45 10.10 -19.01
C GLU A 16 -3.40 10.71 -17.62
N ALA A 17 -4.01 10.06 -16.61
CA ALA A 17 -3.93 10.53 -15.23
C ALA A 17 -2.48 10.61 -14.71
N VAL A 18 -1.62 9.66 -15.11
CA VAL A 18 -0.18 9.70 -14.78
C VAL A 18 0.52 10.84 -15.52
N ARG A 19 0.23 11.04 -16.81
CA ARG A 19 0.79 12.15 -17.60
C ARG A 19 0.45 13.50 -16.97
N GLU A 20 -0.83 13.74 -16.69
CA GLU A 20 -1.32 14.96 -16.01
C GLU A 20 -0.63 15.15 -14.65
N GLY A 21 -0.48 14.08 -13.87
CA GLY A 21 0.20 14.11 -12.58
C GLY A 21 1.66 14.51 -12.68
N VAL A 22 2.39 13.95 -13.66
CA VAL A 22 3.80 14.27 -13.93
C VAL A 22 3.95 15.72 -14.38
N GLU A 23 3.10 16.19 -15.30
CA GLU A 23 3.13 17.56 -15.81
C GLU A 23 2.80 18.58 -14.72
N ARG A 24 1.83 18.27 -13.84
CA ARG A 24 1.40 19.16 -12.75
C ARG A 24 2.49 19.36 -11.70
N ILE A 25 3.21 18.31 -11.32
CA ILE A 25 4.25 18.41 -10.27
C ILE A 25 5.42 19.28 -10.76
N ASN A 26 5.71 19.27 -12.07
CA ASN A 26 6.74 20.08 -12.74
C ASN A 26 8.04 20.21 -11.91
N GLY A 27 8.47 19.08 -11.32
CA GLY A 27 9.52 19.00 -10.31
C GLY A 27 10.10 17.60 -10.23
N ASN A 28 10.96 17.36 -9.24
CA ASN A 28 11.60 16.06 -9.09
C ASN A 28 10.60 15.03 -8.54
N ILE A 29 10.25 14.06 -9.37
CA ILE A 29 9.47 12.87 -8.98
C ILE A 29 10.46 11.73 -8.77
N ASP A 30 10.57 11.26 -7.53
CA ASP A 30 11.45 10.13 -7.20
C ASP A 30 10.90 8.81 -7.76
N PHE A 31 9.59 8.61 -7.62
CA PHE A 31 8.88 7.40 -8.04
C PHE A 31 7.48 7.68 -8.57
N ILE A 32 7.06 6.89 -9.55
CA ILE A 32 5.66 6.61 -9.82
C ILE A 32 5.34 5.26 -9.20
N THR A 33 4.40 5.21 -8.25
CA THR A 33 4.08 3.98 -7.53
C THR A 33 2.70 3.47 -7.90
N PHE A 34 2.63 2.19 -8.28
CA PHE A 34 1.40 1.46 -8.51
C PHE A 34 0.95 0.85 -7.19
N MET A 35 -0.13 1.41 -6.66
CA MET A 35 -0.86 0.95 -5.48
C MET A 35 -2.34 1.30 -5.69
N GLY A 36 -3.27 0.65 -5.00
CA GLY A 36 -4.69 1.02 -5.18
C GLY A 36 -5.66 0.25 -4.30
N ARG A 37 -6.95 0.55 -4.51
CA ARG A 37 -8.09 -0.11 -3.86
C ARG A 37 -8.23 -1.54 -4.39
N GLY A 38 -7.49 -2.46 -3.80
CA GLY A 38 -7.38 -3.85 -4.23
C GLY A 38 -5.93 -4.22 -4.57
N GLU A 39 -5.77 -5.38 -5.21
CA GLU A 39 -4.45 -5.87 -5.61
C GLU A 39 -4.12 -5.42 -7.05
N PRO A 40 -3.10 -4.58 -7.28
CA PRO A 40 -2.79 -4.07 -8.63
C PRO A 40 -2.53 -5.16 -9.65
N THR A 41 -2.00 -6.32 -9.23
CA THR A 41 -1.75 -7.46 -10.13
C THR A 41 -3.02 -8.17 -10.62
N LEU A 42 -4.20 -7.81 -10.09
CA LEU A 42 -5.49 -8.20 -10.67
C LEU A 42 -5.81 -7.46 -11.97
N ALA A 43 -5.21 -6.30 -12.24
CA ALA A 43 -5.41 -5.60 -13.50
C ALA A 43 -4.76 -6.40 -14.64
N SER A 44 -5.56 -6.94 -15.56
CA SER A 44 -5.03 -7.72 -16.69
C SER A 44 -4.17 -6.87 -17.63
N ASN A 45 -4.40 -5.56 -17.68
CA ASN A 45 -3.67 -4.58 -18.48
C ASN A 45 -2.46 -3.95 -17.75
N LEU A 46 -2.03 -4.48 -16.59
CA LEU A 46 -0.91 -3.92 -15.82
C LEU A 46 0.36 -3.74 -16.66
N GLU A 47 0.70 -4.74 -17.50
CA GLU A 47 1.87 -4.68 -18.37
C GLU A 47 1.74 -3.58 -19.44
N GLU A 48 0.56 -3.42 -20.02
CA GLU A 48 0.29 -2.38 -21.02
C GLU A 48 0.42 -0.98 -20.41
N VAL A 49 -0.12 -0.78 -19.22
CA VAL A 49 -0.06 0.51 -18.51
C VAL A 49 1.38 0.90 -18.20
N VAL A 50 2.17 0.00 -17.59
CA VAL A 50 3.56 0.32 -17.24
C VAL A 50 4.41 0.54 -18.49
N LYS A 51 4.21 -0.24 -19.56
CA LYS A 51 4.87 0.00 -20.86
C LYS A 51 4.51 1.35 -21.44
N ALA A 52 3.22 1.71 -21.43
CA ALA A 52 2.71 2.99 -21.91
C ALA A 52 3.35 4.18 -21.17
N ILE A 53 3.47 4.09 -19.84
CA ILE A 53 4.13 5.11 -19.02
C ILE A 53 5.61 5.24 -19.37
N ARG A 54 6.32 4.12 -19.60
CA ARG A 54 7.74 4.13 -19.98
C ARG A 54 8.04 4.82 -21.31
N PHE A 55 7.04 5.04 -22.18
CA PHE A 55 7.25 5.80 -23.42
C PHE A 55 7.55 7.28 -23.15
N PHE A 56 6.92 7.89 -22.13
CA PHE A 56 7.08 9.32 -21.82
C PHE A 56 7.77 9.58 -20.48
N TRP A 57 7.89 8.59 -19.60
CA TRP A 57 8.54 8.73 -18.30
C TRP A 57 9.75 7.79 -18.13
N ARG A 58 10.88 8.34 -17.69
CA ARG A 58 12.15 7.61 -17.50
C ARG A 58 12.61 7.51 -16.05
N GLY A 59 11.87 8.10 -15.11
CA GLY A 59 12.14 7.95 -13.67
C GLY A 59 11.76 6.57 -13.14
N ARG A 60 11.87 6.38 -11.82
CA ARG A 60 11.63 5.08 -11.20
C ARG A 60 10.14 4.76 -11.12
N ILE A 61 9.78 3.49 -11.35
CA ILE A 61 8.42 2.98 -11.20
C ILE A 61 8.43 1.83 -10.20
N ALA A 62 7.57 1.90 -9.18
CA ALA A 62 7.43 0.90 -8.14
C ALA A 62 6.06 0.21 -8.19
N LEU A 63 5.99 -1.07 -7.83
CA LEU A 63 4.75 -1.84 -7.67
C LEU A 63 4.63 -2.30 -6.21
N ILE A 64 3.60 -1.85 -5.50
CA ILE A 64 3.23 -2.38 -4.19
C ILE A 64 2.17 -3.46 -4.39
N THR A 65 2.38 -4.65 -3.82
CA THR A 65 1.54 -5.84 -4.06
C THR A 65 1.50 -6.76 -2.86
N ASN A 66 0.40 -7.48 -2.67
CA ASN A 66 0.30 -8.54 -1.67
C ASN A 66 1.07 -9.83 -2.06
N GLY A 67 1.61 -9.90 -3.29
CA GLY A 67 2.44 -11.01 -3.77
C GLY A 67 1.68 -12.30 -4.13
N SER A 68 0.39 -12.40 -3.87
CA SER A 68 -0.39 -13.65 -3.95
C SER A 68 -0.61 -14.21 -5.36
N LEU A 69 -0.44 -13.36 -6.40
CA LEU A 69 -0.64 -13.72 -7.81
C LEU A 69 0.66 -13.95 -8.59
N PHE A 70 1.82 -13.94 -7.92
CA PHE A 70 3.11 -14.16 -8.61
C PHE A 70 3.27 -15.58 -9.15
N ASN A 71 2.36 -16.50 -8.85
CA ASN A 71 2.28 -17.82 -9.51
C ASN A 71 1.85 -17.69 -10.98
N VAL A 72 1.15 -16.61 -11.34
CA VAL A 72 0.67 -16.31 -12.69
C VAL A 72 1.84 -15.74 -13.54
N PRO A 73 2.26 -16.39 -14.64
CA PRO A 73 3.37 -15.92 -15.46
C PRO A 73 3.20 -14.49 -15.99
N GLU A 74 1.99 -14.13 -16.41
CA GLU A 74 1.66 -12.80 -16.93
C GLU A 74 1.85 -11.70 -15.87
N VAL A 75 1.62 -12.01 -14.58
CA VAL A 75 1.89 -11.07 -13.48
C VAL A 75 3.39 -10.86 -13.32
N ARG A 76 4.19 -11.94 -13.38
CA ARG A 76 5.65 -11.82 -13.33
C ARG A 76 6.18 -11.02 -14.52
N ASN A 77 5.69 -11.30 -15.73
CA ASN A 77 6.05 -10.57 -16.95
C ASN A 77 5.71 -9.07 -16.84
N ALA A 78 4.53 -8.72 -16.31
CA ALA A 78 4.18 -7.33 -16.04
C ALA A 78 5.14 -6.68 -15.02
N ALA A 79 5.42 -7.39 -13.92
CA ALA A 79 6.30 -6.93 -12.86
C ALA A 79 7.76 -6.67 -13.32
N MET A 80 8.21 -7.31 -14.41
CA MET A 80 9.54 -7.08 -15.00
C MET A 80 9.76 -5.65 -15.52
N TRP A 81 8.70 -4.86 -15.74
CA TRP A 81 8.79 -3.49 -16.23
C TRP A 81 8.96 -2.43 -15.13
N PHE A 82 8.92 -2.87 -13.86
CA PHE A 82 9.10 -2.04 -12.68
C PHE A 82 10.57 -2.03 -12.24
N ASP A 83 11.00 -0.91 -11.65
CA ASP A 83 12.34 -0.83 -11.05
C ASP A 83 12.36 -1.42 -9.64
N VAL A 84 11.22 -1.34 -8.95
CA VAL A 84 11.02 -1.87 -7.60
C VAL A 84 9.71 -2.63 -7.53
N VAL A 85 9.75 -3.82 -6.92
CA VAL A 85 8.54 -4.55 -6.54
C VAL A 85 8.55 -4.75 -5.04
N ALA A 86 7.51 -4.29 -4.37
CA ALA A 86 7.34 -4.35 -2.94
C ALA A 86 6.24 -5.34 -2.56
N PRO A 87 6.55 -6.64 -2.42
CA PRO A 87 5.59 -7.63 -1.96
C PRO A 87 5.42 -7.54 -0.43
N THR A 88 4.18 -7.61 0.05
CA THR A 88 3.90 -7.79 1.47
C THR A 88 4.25 -9.22 1.91
N VAL A 89 5.16 -9.36 2.87
CA VAL A 89 5.64 -10.62 3.46
C VAL A 89 5.45 -10.56 4.98
N ALA A 90 4.19 -10.52 5.43
CA ALA A 90 3.83 -10.30 6.83
C ALA A 90 3.47 -11.58 7.60
N ALA A 91 3.70 -12.76 7.02
CA ALA A 91 3.33 -14.04 7.63
C ALA A 91 4.41 -15.11 7.44
N GLY A 92 4.70 -15.84 8.52
CA GLY A 92 5.60 -17.00 8.51
C GLY A 92 4.89 -18.36 8.49
N ASP A 93 3.56 -18.38 8.65
CA ASP A 93 2.74 -19.58 8.67
C ASP A 93 1.38 -19.33 7.97
N GLU A 94 0.71 -20.41 7.55
CA GLU A 94 -0.53 -20.33 6.77
C GLU A 94 -1.69 -19.67 7.55
N LYS A 95 -1.76 -19.85 8.88
CA LYS A 95 -2.83 -19.27 9.70
C LYS A 95 -2.70 -17.74 9.70
N THR A 96 -1.50 -17.23 9.95
CA THR A 96 -1.19 -15.80 9.91
C THR A 96 -1.36 -15.23 8.50
N TYR A 97 -0.92 -15.96 7.47
CA TYR A 97 -1.07 -15.55 6.07
C TYR A 97 -2.55 -15.36 5.69
N ARG A 98 -3.42 -16.30 6.07
CA ARG A 98 -4.86 -16.21 5.83
C ARG A 98 -5.51 -15.06 6.59
N ARG A 99 -5.04 -14.78 7.82
CA ARG A 99 -5.55 -13.69 8.67
C ARG A 99 -5.18 -12.30 8.15
N ILE A 100 -3.98 -12.13 7.58
CA ILE A 100 -3.51 -10.82 7.09
C ILE A 100 -3.94 -10.58 5.64
N HIS A 101 -3.72 -11.54 4.75
CA HIS A 101 -3.86 -11.30 3.31
C HIS A 101 -5.26 -11.58 2.76
N HIS A 102 -6.14 -12.22 3.55
CA HIS A 102 -7.45 -12.72 3.11
C HIS A 102 -7.44 -13.34 1.70
N PRO A 103 -6.49 -14.24 1.40
CA PRO A 103 -6.21 -14.67 0.05
C PRO A 103 -7.32 -15.60 -0.47
N ALA A 104 -7.48 -15.66 -1.79
CA ALA A 104 -8.38 -16.62 -2.43
C ALA A 104 -8.05 -18.07 -2.03
N ARG A 105 -9.04 -18.98 -2.08
CA ARG A 105 -8.89 -20.36 -1.59
C ARG A 105 -7.70 -21.10 -2.23
N ASN A 106 -7.42 -20.81 -3.50
CA ASN A 106 -6.34 -21.40 -4.30
C ASN A 106 -4.95 -20.76 -4.05
N CYS A 107 -4.85 -19.70 -3.25
CA CYS A 107 -3.59 -19.07 -2.86
C CYS A 107 -3.19 -19.54 -1.45
N SER A 108 -2.00 -20.12 -1.30
CA SER A 108 -1.43 -20.51 0.01
C SER A 108 -0.09 -19.79 0.23
N LEU A 109 0.36 -19.71 1.49
CA LEU A 109 1.65 -19.14 1.83
C LEU A 109 2.78 -19.86 1.08
N ALA A 110 2.75 -21.20 1.06
CA ALA A 110 3.75 -22.01 0.38
C ALA A 110 3.81 -21.70 -1.13
N LEU A 111 2.67 -21.48 -1.77
CA LEU A 111 2.61 -21.09 -3.18
C LEU A 111 3.17 -19.67 -3.38
N THR A 112 2.81 -18.72 -2.52
CA THR A 112 3.31 -17.34 -2.56
C THR A 112 4.83 -17.30 -2.42
N ILE A 113 5.39 -18.00 -1.42
CA ILE A 113 6.84 -18.09 -1.20
C ILE A 113 7.54 -18.69 -2.44
N LYS A 114 7.04 -19.83 -2.95
CA LYS A 114 7.60 -20.47 -4.16
C LYS A 114 7.59 -19.51 -5.35
N SER A 115 6.52 -18.75 -5.50
CA SER A 115 6.31 -17.84 -6.62
C SER A 115 7.22 -16.62 -6.54
N LEU A 116 7.34 -16.01 -5.36
CA LEU A 116 8.27 -14.89 -5.12
C LEU A 116 9.73 -15.32 -5.26
N ARG A 117 10.08 -16.55 -4.83
CA ARG A 117 11.41 -17.15 -5.09
C ARG A 117 11.71 -17.31 -6.57
N THR A 118 10.69 -17.68 -7.35
CA THR A 118 10.83 -17.81 -8.81
C THR A 118 11.03 -16.43 -9.43
N PHE A 119 10.19 -15.48 -9.04
CA PHE A 119 10.29 -14.08 -9.48
C PHE A 119 11.65 -13.46 -9.15
N ARG A 120 12.20 -13.66 -7.94
CA ARG A 120 13.54 -13.15 -7.56
C ARG A 120 14.64 -13.61 -8.52
N LYS A 121 14.54 -14.82 -9.08
CA LYS A 121 15.53 -15.34 -10.05
C LYS A 121 15.38 -14.71 -11.43
N GLU A 122 14.17 -14.27 -11.77
CA GLU A 122 13.83 -13.68 -13.07
C GLU A 122 14.02 -12.16 -13.06
N PHE A 123 13.79 -11.51 -11.90
CA PHE A 123 13.72 -10.06 -11.75
C PHE A 123 15.08 -9.41 -11.49
N ASN A 124 15.40 -8.42 -12.32
CA ASN A 124 16.65 -7.67 -12.27
C ASN A 124 16.55 -6.36 -11.45
N GLY A 125 15.35 -5.94 -11.06
CA GLY A 125 15.15 -4.78 -10.20
C GLY A 125 15.30 -5.11 -8.71
N GLU A 126 14.88 -4.17 -7.87
CA GLU A 126 14.93 -4.33 -6.42
C GLU A 126 13.61 -4.91 -5.86
N ILE A 127 13.71 -5.90 -4.98
CA ILE A 127 12.59 -6.41 -4.19
C ILE A 127 12.66 -5.80 -2.80
N TRP A 128 11.65 -5.02 -2.42
CA TRP A 128 11.54 -4.41 -1.08
C TRP A 128 10.40 -5.09 -0.32
N ALA A 129 10.71 -6.12 0.46
CA ALA A 129 9.68 -6.86 1.18
C ALA A 129 9.07 -5.99 2.30
N GLU A 130 7.74 -5.89 2.33
CA GLU A 130 7.02 -5.13 3.36
C GLU A 130 6.48 -6.07 4.45
N VAL A 131 6.82 -5.79 5.70
CA VAL A 131 6.37 -6.53 6.88
C VAL A 131 5.50 -5.59 7.71
N MET A 132 4.17 -5.66 7.51
CA MET A 132 3.24 -4.96 8.38
C MET A 132 3.09 -5.75 9.69
N LEU A 133 3.53 -5.18 10.81
CA LEU A 133 3.34 -5.75 12.13
C LEU A 133 1.99 -5.34 12.69
N VAL A 134 1.26 -6.32 13.23
CA VAL A 134 -0.06 -6.16 13.82
C VAL A 134 -0.08 -6.89 15.15
N ARG A 135 -0.56 -6.18 16.18
CA ARG A 135 -0.64 -6.67 17.56
C ARG A 135 -1.44 -7.96 17.64
N ASP A 136 -0.92 -8.94 18.38
CA ASP A 136 -1.57 -10.24 18.63
C ASP A 136 -1.89 -11.02 17.33
N VAL A 137 -1.23 -10.68 16.22
CA VAL A 137 -1.34 -11.36 14.93
C VAL A 137 0.00 -11.95 14.53
N ASN A 138 1.02 -11.11 14.38
CA ASN A 138 2.33 -11.51 13.86
C ASN A 138 3.51 -10.83 14.57
N ASP A 139 3.26 -10.20 15.72
CA ASP A 139 4.23 -9.40 16.47
C ASP A 139 4.93 -10.17 17.62
N SER A 140 4.62 -11.46 17.79
CA SER A 140 5.33 -12.34 18.72
C SER A 140 6.70 -12.78 18.19
N LEU A 141 7.64 -13.08 19.09
CA LEU A 141 8.98 -13.57 18.73
C LEU A 141 8.96 -14.77 17.77
N SER A 142 8.05 -15.72 17.97
CA SER A 142 7.91 -16.90 17.11
C SER A 142 7.47 -16.52 15.71
N SER A 143 6.49 -15.61 15.60
CA SER A 143 5.97 -15.12 14.32
C SER A 143 7.03 -14.33 13.55
N ILE A 144 7.73 -13.42 14.23
CA ILE A 144 8.82 -12.63 13.65
C ILE A 144 9.96 -13.54 13.15
N ASN A 145 10.33 -14.58 13.91
CA ASN A 145 11.33 -15.56 13.46
C ASN A 145 10.85 -16.37 12.25
N ALA A 146 9.56 -16.72 12.19
CA ALA A 146 8.99 -17.40 11.03
C ALA A 146 9.01 -16.49 9.79
N ILE A 147 8.63 -15.22 9.93
CA ILE A 147 8.75 -14.20 8.87
C ILE A 147 10.20 -14.07 8.41
N LYS A 148 11.17 -14.01 9.33
CA LYS A 148 12.60 -13.97 9.00
C LYS A 148 13.03 -15.14 8.12
N ASN A 149 12.53 -16.34 8.37
CA ASN A 149 12.84 -17.51 7.55
C ASN A 149 12.24 -17.38 6.14
N VAL A 150 11.01 -16.88 6.03
CA VAL A 150 10.38 -16.60 4.73
C VAL A 150 11.16 -15.54 3.95
N LEU A 151 11.59 -14.45 4.61
CA LEU A 151 12.40 -13.40 4.00
C LEU A 151 13.74 -13.94 3.49
N LYS A 152 14.40 -14.83 4.23
CA LYS A 152 15.62 -15.51 3.76
C LYS A 152 15.39 -16.34 2.51
N GLU A 153 14.24 -17.00 2.40
CA GLU A 153 13.90 -17.78 1.22
C GLU A 153 13.68 -16.89 -0.01
N ILE A 154 12.96 -15.78 0.15
CA ILE A 154 12.66 -14.82 -0.93
C ILE A 154 13.90 -14.02 -1.32
N ASN A 155 14.78 -13.74 -0.36
CA ASN A 155 16.00 -12.94 -0.51
C ASN A 155 15.74 -11.54 -1.11
N PRO A 156 14.93 -10.68 -0.45
CA PRO A 156 14.70 -9.31 -0.91
C PRO A 156 15.95 -8.44 -0.71
N ASP A 157 16.03 -7.35 -1.46
CA ASP A 157 17.11 -6.35 -1.33
C ASP A 157 16.93 -5.48 -0.09
N LYS A 158 15.67 -5.23 0.30
CA LYS A 158 15.32 -4.48 1.51
C LYS A 158 14.15 -5.12 2.23
N VAL A 159 14.10 -4.89 3.53
CA VAL A 159 12.95 -5.21 4.37
C VAL A 159 12.45 -3.91 4.98
N HIS A 160 11.19 -3.60 4.76
CA HIS A 160 10.53 -2.44 5.35
C HIS A 160 9.53 -2.93 6.40
N ILE A 161 9.55 -2.35 7.59
CA ILE A 161 8.57 -2.66 8.64
C ILE A 161 7.58 -1.51 8.72
N THR A 162 6.29 -1.83 8.64
CA THR A 162 5.18 -0.88 8.77
C THR A 162 4.24 -1.31 9.90
N THR A 163 3.35 -0.42 10.31
CA THR A 163 2.32 -0.70 11.32
C THR A 163 0.98 -0.09 10.86
N PRO A 164 -0.17 -0.58 11.38
CA PRO A 164 -1.49 -0.01 11.08
C PRO A 164 -1.68 1.35 11.77
N ILE A 165 -1.04 2.40 11.22
CA ILE A 165 -1.11 3.78 11.71
C ILE A 165 -2.41 4.52 11.35
N ARG A 166 -3.25 3.91 10.50
CA ARG A 166 -4.54 4.45 10.08
C ARG A 166 -5.68 3.54 10.56
N PRO A 167 -6.89 4.08 10.74
CA PRO A 167 -8.04 3.28 11.11
C PRO A 167 -8.25 2.14 10.09
N PRO A 168 -8.22 0.87 10.53
CA PRO A 168 -8.46 -0.27 9.66
C PRO A 168 -9.92 -0.32 9.17
N SER A 169 -10.16 -1.08 8.09
CA SER A 169 -11.52 -1.41 7.64
C SER A 169 -12.24 -2.38 8.57
N GLU A 170 -11.48 -3.18 9.33
CA GLU A 170 -11.99 -4.12 10.33
C GLU A 170 -11.73 -3.57 11.74
N GLY A 171 -12.72 -3.61 12.63
CA GLY A 171 -12.46 -3.37 14.06
C GLY A 171 -11.54 -4.47 14.58
N ASP A 172 -10.57 -4.12 15.45
CA ASP A 172 -9.60 -5.01 16.11
C ASP A 172 -8.20 -5.14 15.48
N ILE A 173 -7.81 -4.26 14.56
CA ILE A 173 -6.40 -4.16 14.10
C ILE A 173 -5.70 -3.04 14.86
N LEU A 174 -4.72 -3.41 15.70
CA LEU A 174 -3.92 -2.48 16.50
C LEU A 174 -2.44 -2.52 16.10
N PRO A 175 -1.71 -1.40 16.24
CA PRO A 175 -0.26 -1.39 16.05
C PRO A 175 0.43 -2.24 17.12
N PRO A 176 1.59 -2.85 16.81
CA PRO A 176 2.35 -3.63 17.80
C PRO A 176 2.71 -2.76 19.00
N THR A 177 3.03 -3.38 20.14
CA THR A 177 3.62 -2.64 21.25
C THR A 177 5.02 -2.15 20.88
N GLU A 178 5.53 -1.13 21.57
CA GLU A 178 6.92 -0.67 21.38
C GLU A 178 7.93 -1.81 21.58
N GLU A 179 7.68 -2.67 22.57
CA GLU A 179 8.49 -3.86 22.84
C GLU A 179 8.47 -4.85 21.67
N SER A 180 7.29 -5.18 21.14
CA SER A 180 7.15 -6.08 19.97
C SER A 180 7.79 -5.47 18.72
N PHE A 181 7.69 -4.16 18.52
CA PHE A 181 8.30 -3.46 17.40
C PHE A 181 9.84 -3.47 17.51
N ALA A 182 10.38 -3.13 18.68
CA ALA A 182 11.81 -3.18 18.95
C ALA A 182 12.38 -4.59 18.77
N LEU A 183 11.63 -5.61 19.20
CA LEU A 183 11.96 -7.01 18.97
C LEU A 183 12.04 -7.35 17.48
N ALA A 184 11.08 -6.88 16.68
CA ALA A 184 11.09 -7.10 15.25
C ALA A 184 12.30 -6.45 14.57
N MET A 185 12.66 -5.23 14.96
CA MET A 185 13.84 -4.53 14.45
C MET A 185 15.15 -5.26 14.79
N ASP A 186 15.28 -5.85 15.99
CA ASP A 186 16.46 -6.64 16.36
C ASP A 186 16.52 -7.99 15.62
N VAL A 187 15.39 -8.67 15.46
CA VAL A 187 15.36 -9.97 14.77
C VAL A 187 15.57 -9.81 13.25
N LEU A 188 14.97 -8.78 12.65
CA LEU A 188 15.04 -8.43 11.23
C LEU A 188 16.13 -7.38 10.97
N LYS A 189 17.36 -7.64 11.41
CA LYS A 189 18.50 -6.72 11.29
C LYS A 189 18.63 -6.13 9.89
N GLY A 190 18.74 -4.80 9.82
CA GLY A 190 18.84 -4.05 8.57
C GLY A 190 17.49 -3.66 7.96
N ALA A 191 16.37 -4.02 8.59
CA ALA A 191 15.07 -3.51 8.20
C ALA A 191 14.96 -1.99 8.40
N VAL A 192 14.20 -1.34 7.53
CA VAL A 192 13.90 0.09 7.59
C VAL A 192 12.56 0.28 8.30
N ASP A 193 12.56 1.15 9.31
CA ASP A 193 11.35 1.55 10.04
C ASP A 193 10.54 2.55 9.20
N LEU A 194 9.36 2.14 8.75
CA LEU A 194 8.36 2.95 8.07
C LEU A 194 7.06 3.04 8.89
N SER A 195 7.14 2.87 10.22
CA SER A 195 6.01 2.99 11.14
C SER A 195 5.68 4.43 11.54
N ASN A 196 6.55 5.38 11.22
CA ASN A 196 6.32 6.79 11.51
C ASN A 196 5.13 7.34 10.72
N PRO A 197 4.29 8.21 11.31
CA PRO A 197 3.17 8.82 10.62
C PRO A 197 3.61 9.53 9.34
N GLU A 198 2.88 9.30 8.25
CA GLU A 198 3.11 10.00 6.99
C GLU A 198 3.06 11.52 7.19
N GLY A 199 3.96 12.23 6.51
CA GLY A 199 3.95 13.69 6.48
C GLY A 199 2.61 14.25 5.96
N SER A 200 2.37 15.52 6.21
CA SER A 200 1.12 16.19 5.79
C SER A 200 1.13 16.60 4.31
N PHE A 201 2.16 16.23 3.55
CA PHE A 201 2.36 16.68 2.18
C PHE A 201 1.39 15.97 1.23
N LEU A 202 0.24 16.61 1.01
CA LEU A 202 -0.71 16.27 -0.04
C LEU A 202 -0.88 17.48 -0.93
N PRO A 203 -1.04 17.29 -2.26
CA PRO A 203 -1.30 18.41 -3.15
C PRO A 203 -2.60 19.12 -2.76
N GLU A 204 -2.58 20.44 -2.80
CA GLU A 204 -3.78 21.27 -2.66
C GLU A 204 -4.80 20.90 -3.74
N GLY A 205 -6.08 20.94 -3.41
CA GLY A 205 -7.13 20.51 -4.33
C GLY A 205 -8.53 20.92 -3.91
N SER A 206 -9.49 20.51 -4.75
CA SER A 206 -10.90 20.77 -4.52
C SER A 206 -11.48 19.86 -3.42
N ILE A 207 -12.70 20.16 -2.98
CA ILE A 207 -13.47 19.25 -2.13
C ILE A 207 -13.62 17.88 -2.80
N GLN A 208 -13.80 17.83 -4.13
CA GLN A 208 -13.86 16.57 -4.86
C GLN A 208 -12.54 15.80 -4.73
N HIS A 209 -11.39 16.47 -4.85
CA HIS A 209 -10.09 15.84 -4.62
C HIS A 209 -9.98 15.26 -3.22
N LEU A 210 -10.42 16.01 -2.19
CA LEU A 210 -10.46 15.51 -0.81
C LEU A 210 -11.30 14.24 -0.68
N LEU A 211 -12.50 14.21 -1.27
CA LEU A 211 -13.38 13.04 -1.24
C LEU A 211 -12.80 11.83 -1.97
N ASP A 212 -12.14 12.06 -3.10
CA ASP A 212 -11.50 11.01 -3.90
C ASP A 212 -10.33 10.37 -3.14
N VAL A 213 -9.54 11.18 -2.43
CA VAL A 213 -8.46 10.69 -1.56
C VAL A 213 -9.05 9.98 -0.34
N ALA A 214 -9.99 10.60 0.38
CA ALA A 214 -10.62 10.04 1.57
C ALA A 214 -11.41 8.75 1.31
N ALA A 215 -11.80 8.48 0.06
CA ALA A 215 -12.44 7.23 -0.34
C ALA A 215 -11.48 6.03 -0.35
N ASN A 216 -10.18 6.28 -0.48
CA ASN A 216 -9.15 5.25 -0.59
C ASN A 216 -8.13 5.29 0.56
N HIS A 217 -8.00 6.43 1.22
CA HIS A 217 -7.01 6.71 2.25
C HIS A 217 -7.65 7.55 3.35
N PRO A 218 -8.03 6.97 4.51
CA PRO A 218 -8.56 7.74 5.63
C PRO A 218 -7.59 8.89 5.94
N LEU A 219 -8.03 10.13 5.78
CA LEU A 219 -7.19 11.32 5.88
C LEU A 219 -7.08 11.78 7.32
N ARG A 220 -5.86 12.04 7.78
CA ARG A 220 -5.67 12.72 9.07
C ARG A 220 -6.21 14.16 8.96
N GLU A 221 -6.70 14.74 10.06
CA GLU A 221 -7.30 16.10 10.01
C GLU A 221 -6.38 17.16 9.38
N ASP A 222 -5.10 17.16 9.73
CA ASP A 222 -4.11 18.07 9.13
C ASP A 222 -3.94 17.85 7.62
N GLN A 223 -3.93 16.60 7.15
CA GLN A 223 -3.87 16.25 5.74
C GLN A 223 -5.11 16.73 4.98
N ALA A 224 -6.29 16.55 5.56
CA ALA A 224 -7.54 17.05 5.01
C ALA A 224 -7.56 18.59 4.92
N ILE A 225 -7.02 19.27 5.93
CA ILE A 225 -6.85 20.73 5.92
C ILE A 225 -5.85 21.15 4.85
N THR A 226 -4.71 20.45 4.70
CA THR A 226 -3.71 20.76 3.66
C THR A 226 -4.29 20.66 2.26
N ILE A 227 -5.12 19.64 1.96
CA ILE A 227 -5.81 19.54 0.66
C ILE A 227 -6.70 20.76 0.42
N LEU A 228 -7.41 21.24 1.44
CA LEU A 228 -8.32 22.39 1.31
C LEU A 228 -7.61 23.75 1.26
N SER A 229 -6.29 23.81 1.43
CA SER A 229 -5.51 25.04 1.23
C SER A 229 -5.76 25.62 -0.18
N PRO A 230 -5.82 26.95 -0.34
CA PRO A 230 -5.46 27.98 0.63
C PRO A 230 -6.58 28.39 1.61
N MET A 231 -7.66 27.61 1.75
CA MET A 231 -8.74 27.90 2.71
C MET A 231 -8.19 28.07 4.14
N PRO A 232 -8.63 29.10 4.90
CA PRO A 232 -8.25 29.24 6.30
C PRO A 232 -8.61 27.99 7.11
N VAL A 233 -7.74 27.60 8.04
CA VAL A 233 -7.91 26.38 8.87
C VAL A 233 -9.28 26.30 9.54
N SER A 234 -9.80 27.42 10.04
CA SER A 234 -11.13 27.48 10.66
C SER A 234 -12.27 27.15 9.67
N GLU A 235 -12.17 27.66 8.44
CA GLU A 235 -13.14 27.38 7.38
C GLU A 235 -13.04 25.93 6.90
N ALA A 236 -11.81 25.41 6.77
CA ALA A 236 -11.57 24.02 6.42
C ALA A 236 -12.18 23.06 7.45
N LYS A 237 -12.00 23.33 8.75
CA LYS A 237 -12.64 22.55 9.82
C LYS A 237 -14.17 22.65 9.78
N THR A 238 -14.73 23.83 9.53
CA THR A 238 -16.18 23.99 9.37
C THR A 238 -16.69 23.19 8.16
N MET A 239 -15.95 23.20 7.05
CA MET A 239 -16.29 22.40 5.86
C MET A 239 -16.28 20.90 6.17
N LEU A 240 -15.23 20.39 6.83
CA LEU A 240 -15.14 18.98 7.22
C LEU A 240 -16.30 18.56 8.14
N ASN A 241 -16.61 19.37 9.15
CA ASN A 241 -17.74 19.11 10.05
C ASN A 241 -19.08 19.10 9.31
N ARG A 242 -19.25 19.98 8.32
CA ARG A 242 -20.44 20.00 7.46
C ARG A 242 -20.55 18.72 6.63
N LEU A 243 -19.46 18.28 5.98
CA LEU A 243 -19.44 17.04 5.20
C LEU A 243 -19.73 15.80 6.06
N VAL A 244 -19.30 15.81 7.33
CA VAL A 244 -19.66 14.76 8.30
C VAL A 244 -21.15 14.81 8.65
N ALA A 245 -21.69 16.00 8.92
CA ALA A 245 -23.11 16.18 9.23
C ALA A 245 -24.03 15.80 8.05
N GLU A 246 -23.57 15.99 6.81
CA GLU A 246 -24.26 15.60 5.58
C GLU A 246 -24.11 14.09 5.27
N GLY A 247 -23.35 13.33 6.06
CA GLY A 247 -23.11 11.90 5.86
C GLY A 247 -22.26 11.58 4.62
N ILE A 248 -21.48 12.55 4.14
CA ILE A 248 -20.53 12.37 3.04
C ILE A 248 -19.21 11.81 3.56
N LEU A 249 -18.75 12.35 4.69
CA LEU A 249 -17.58 11.86 5.43
C LEU A 249 -18.01 11.20 6.74
N GLU A 250 -17.21 10.25 7.18
CA GLU A 250 -17.23 9.71 8.53
C GLU A 250 -15.99 10.21 9.27
N LYS A 251 -16.20 10.69 10.50
CA LYS A 251 -15.12 11.04 11.42
C LYS A 251 -14.77 9.82 12.27
N LEU A 252 -13.49 9.46 12.30
CA LEU A 252 -12.93 8.34 13.05
C LEU A 252 -11.87 8.83 14.03
N GLU A 253 -11.68 8.10 15.12
CA GLU A 253 -10.59 8.33 16.07
C GLU A 253 -9.72 7.06 16.12
N HIS A 254 -8.41 7.21 15.94
CA HIS A 254 -7.43 6.12 16.04
C HIS A 254 -6.17 6.64 16.73
N GLU A 255 -5.75 6.02 17.83
CA GLU A 255 -4.59 6.46 18.62
C GLU A 255 -4.65 7.96 19.02
N ASN A 256 -5.84 8.47 19.37
CA ASN A 256 -6.14 9.89 19.69
C ASN A 256 -5.94 10.87 18.52
N ILE A 257 -5.91 10.36 17.28
CA ILE A 257 -5.82 11.15 16.07
C ILE A 257 -7.16 11.05 15.32
N THR A 258 -7.69 12.21 14.94
CA THR A 258 -8.87 12.33 14.09
C THR A 258 -8.53 11.99 12.64
N PHE A 259 -9.34 11.10 12.06
CA PHE A 259 -9.34 10.78 10.63
C PHE A 259 -10.70 11.02 9.98
N TYR A 260 -10.69 11.23 8.67
CA TYR A 260 -11.87 11.37 7.82
C TYR A 260 -11.82 10.35 6.69
N ARG A 261 -12.89 9.59 6.48
CA ARG A 261 -13.05 8.72 5.30
C ARG A 261 -14.39 8.96 4.62
N THR A 262 -14.46 8.72 3.32
CA THR A 262 -15.74 8.79 2.59
C THR A 262 -16.59 7.58 2.96
N LEU A 263 -17.87 7.81 3.30
CA LEU A 263 -18.82 6.71 3.43
C LEU A 263 -19.12 6.18 2.02
N ALA A 264 -18.74 4.92 1.75
CA ALA A 264 -19.10 4.29 0.50
C ALA A 264 -20.63 4.24 0.38
N ARG A 265 -21.18 4.95 -0.62
CA ARG A 265 -22.55 4.71 -1.09
C ARG A 265 -22.60 3.42 -1.91
#